data_AF-A0A1C7W4F3-F1
#
_entry.id   AF-A0A1C7W4F3-F1
#
_cell.length_a   1.000
_cell.length_b   1.000
_cell.length_c   1.000
_cell.angle_alpha   90.00
_cell.angle_beta   90.00
_cell.angle_gamma   90.00
#
_symmetry.space_group_name_H-M   'P 1'
#
loop_
_entity.id
_entity.type
_entity.pdbx_description
1 polymer ?
#
loop_
_entity_poly.entity_id
_entity_poly.type
_entity_poly.pdbx_seq_one_letter_code
_entity_poly.pdbx_strand_id
1 'polypeptide(L)'
;MAINQYGQTVGEPLAQWHALPRPQEVKLTGKFCRLAMLDVERDFAALFAAYQLAPDGRDWTYLMRERPDSPQELRAHLENLQANPALVNLVVFDLATDMPVGTVAFMRIEEASGVLEIGHVCWSPLMQQRSCATEAIYLMLRHTFDELGYRRCEWKCDSLNAPSRQAAQRFGFQYEGRFLQALVTKGRNRDTDWFAMIDQNWPQMRSAFEGWLADENFGTDGQQIQRLQAFMP
;
A
#
# COMPACT_ATOMS: atom_id res chain seq x y z
N MET A 1 20.03 22.87 -10.65
CA MET A 1 18.83 23.56 -11.16
C MET A 1 19.18 24.13 -12.53
N ALA A 2 18.35 23.87 -13.54
CA ALA A 2 18.55 24.40 -14.89
C ALA A 2 17.88 25.78 -15.04
N ILE A 3 18.27 26.56 -16.05
CA ILE A 3 17.67 27.85 -16.39
C ILE A 3 17.03 27.74 -17.78
N ASN A 4 15.78 28.19 -17.93
CA ASN A 4 15.08 28.17 -19.22
C ASN A 4 15.47 29.38 -20.11
N GLN A 5 14.94 29.41 -21.34
CA GLN A 5 15.21 30.47 -22.32
C GLN A 5 14.76 31.89 -21.90
N TYR A 6 14.03 32.02 -20.80
CA TYR A 6 13.56 33.27 -20.22
C TYR A 6 14.33 33.69 -18.97
N GLY A 7 15.40 32.97 -18.59
CA GLY A 7 16.18 33.26 -17.40
C GLY A 7 15.55 32.78 -16.09
N GLN A 8 14.55 31.88 -16.15
CA GLN A 8 13.87 31.35 -14.97
C GLN A 8 14.46 30.00 -14.56
N THR A 9 14.55 29.76 -13.24
CA THR A 9 14.94 28.47 -12.68
C THR A 9 13.88 27.40 -12.94
N VAL A 10 14.30 26.26 -13.47
CA VAL A 10 13.47 25.08 -13.72
C VAL A 10 14.13 23.82 -13.16
N GLY A 11 13.34 22.76 -13.03
CA GLY A 11 13.81 21.44 -12.60
C GLY A 11 14.83 20.84 -13.57
N GLU A 12 15.54 19.81 -13.12
CA GLU A 12 16.48 19.08 -13.97
C GLU A 12 15.76 18.43 -15.16
N PRO A 13 16.35 18.46 -16.37
CA PRO A 13 15.75 17.85 -17.54
C PRO A 13 15.70 16.32 -17.41
N LEU A 14 14.60 15.72 -17.85
CA LEU A 14 14.45 14.25 -17.94
C LEU A 14 14.44 13.83 -19.41
N ALA A 15 15.60 13.90 -20.07
CA ALA A 15 15.71 13.75 -21.53
C ALA A 15 15.23 12.38 -22.08
N GLN A 16 15.17 11.36 -21.23
CA GLN A 16 14.75 9.99 -21.59
C GLN A 16 13.36 9.63 -21.03
N TRP A 17 12.63 10.59 -20.48
CA TRP A 17 11.33 10.35 -19.86
C TRP A 17 10.27 9.94 -20.90
N HIS A 18 9.48 8.93 -20.54
CA HIS A 18 8.33 8.45 -21.28
C HIS A 18 7.29 7.94 -20.29
N ALA A 19 6.04 7.81 -20.75
CA ALA A 19 4.97 7.26 -19.92
C ALA A 19 5.29 5.81 -19.52
N LEU A 20 5.02 5.47 -18.26
CA LEU A 20 5.29 4.15 -17.70
C LEU A 20 4.05 3.25 -17.80
N PRO A 21 4.22 1.92 -17.87
CA PRO A 21 3.09 1.01 -17.96
C PRO A 21 2.29 0.97 -16.65
N ARG A 22 0.97 1.04 -16.75
CA ARG A 22 0.07 0.67 -15.65
C ARG A 22 0.38 -0.75 -15.13
N PRO A 23 0.33 -1.00 -13.80
CA PRO A 23 0.41 -2.36 -13.26
C PRO A 23 -0.72 -3.23 -13.84
N GLN A 24 -0.36 -4.36 -14.46
CA GLN A 24 -1.29 -5.34 -15.04
C GLN A 24 -0.87 -6.76 -14.63
N GLU A 25 -1.86 -7.66 -14.51
CA GLU A 25 -1.63 -9.08 -14.21
C GLU A 25 -0.72 -9.34 -12.99
N VAL A 26 -0.77 -8.44 -12.00
CA VAL A 26 0.18 -8.39 -10.89
C VAL A 26 0.13 -9.70 -10.07
N LYS A 27 1.29 -10.35 -9.97
CA LYS A 27 1.56 -11.52 -9.11
C LYS A 27 2.89 -11.32 -8.41
N LEU A 28 2.85 -11.04 -7.12
CA LEU A 28 4.04 -10.78 -6.31
C LEU A 28 4.15 -11.88 -5.25
N THR A 29 5.30 -12.51 -5.11
CA THR A 29 5.51 -13.56 -4.12
C THR A 29 6.74 -13.23 -3.29
N GLY A 30 6.57 -13.22 -1.97
CA GLY A 30 7.63 -13.09 -0.98
C GLY A 30 7.78 -14.36 -0.15
N LYS A 31 8.27 -14.19 1.07
CA LYS A 31 8.52 -15.25 2.06
C LYS A 31 7.30 -15.51 2.95
N PHE A 32 6.57 -14.48 3.34
CA PHE A 32 5.43 -14.55 4.25
C PHE A 32 4.08 -14.39 3.54
N CYS A 33 4.05 -13.73 2.39
CA CYS A 33 2.83 -13.51 1.64
C CYS A 33 3.04 -13.54 0.12
N ARG A 34 1.94 -13.73 -0.59
CA ARG A 34 1.84 -13.43 -2.02
C ARG A 34 0.68 -12.48 -2.26
N LEU A 35 0.79 -11.66 -3.29
CA LEU A 35 -0.26 -10.77 -3.79
C LEU A 35 -0.67 -11.23 -5.19
N ALA A 36 -1.97 -11.27 -5.43
CA ALA A 36 -2.53 -11.51 -6.74
C ALA A 36 -3.72 -10.59 -6.99
N MET A 37 -4.05 -10.36 -8.25
CA MET A 37 -5.26 -9.64 -8.65
C MET A 37 -6.51 -10.22 -7.94
N LEU A 38 -7.37 -9.32 -7.46
CA LEU A 38 -8.65 -9.67 -6.83
C LEU A 38 -9.51 -10.50 -7.79
N ASP A 39 -9.95 -11.64 -7.29
CA ASP A 39 -10.97 -12.50 -7.90
C ASP A 39 -12.10 -12.66 -6.87
N VAL A 40 -13.26 -12.06 -7.15
CA VAL A 40 -14.37 -12.04 -6.19
C VAL A 40 -14.82 -13.45 -5.83
N GLU A 41 -14.97 -14.36 -6.80
CA GLU A 41 -15.48 -15.71 -6.54
C GLU A 41 -14.51 -16.50 -5.67
N ARG A 42 -13.21 -16.37 -5.94
CA ARG A 42 -12.16 -17.03 -5.17
C ARG A 42 -12.03 -16.45 -3.76
N ASP A 43 -12.07 -15.12 -3.63
CA ASP A 43 -11.51 -14.44 -2.45
C ASP A 43 -12.56 -14.07 -1.41
N PHE A 44 -13.83 -13.82 -1.79
CA PHE A 44 -14.80 -13.17 -0.91
C PHE A 44 -15.04 -13.92 0.41
N ALA A 45 -15.14 -15.26 0.37
CA ALA A 45 -15.52 -16.05 1.53
C ALA A 45 -14.42 -16.01 2.62
N ALA A 46 -13.17 -16.18 2.22
CA ALA A 46 -12.02 -16.13 3.12
C ALA A 46 -11.78 -14.71 3.64
N LEU A 47 -11.87 -13.69 2.79
CA LEU A 47 -11.77 -12.29 3.21
C LEU A 47 -12.86 -11.92 4.21
N PHE A 48 -14.10 -12.39 3.99
CA PHE A 48 -15.19 -12.16 4.94
C PHE A 48 -14.86 -12.78 6.30
N ALA A 49 -14.48 -14.06 6.32
CA ALA A 49 -14.10 -14.75 7.56
C ALA A 49 -12.95 -14.01 8.28
N ALA A 50 -11.92 -13.58 7.54
CA ALA A 50 -10.79 -12.84 8.10
C ALA A 50 -11.22 -11.49 8.71
N TYR A 51 -12.05 -10.70 8.03
CA TYR A 51 -12.54 -9.41 8.54
C TYR A 51 -13.51 -9.56 9.73
N GLN A 52 -14.24 -10.67 9.83
CA GLN A 52 -15.12 -10.96 10.97
C GLN A 52 -14.39 -11.38 12.25
N LEU A 53 -13.08 -11.66 12.18
CA LEU A 53 -12.27 -11.87 13.38
C LEU A 53 -12.12 -10.59 14.22
N ALA A 54 -12.35 -9.41 13.62
CA ALA A 54 -12.35 -8.16 14.35
C ALA A 54 -13.57 -8.10 15.28
N PRO A 55 -13.41 -7.65 16.54
CA PRO A 55 -14.51 -7.63 17.51
C PRO A 55 -15.63 -6.66 17.11
N ASP A 56 -15.34 -5.66 16.28
CA ASP A 56 -16.27 -4.65 15.79
C ASP A 56 -15.74 -4.01 14.49
N GLY A 57 -16.38 -2.92 14.05
CA GLY A 57 -16.01 -2.18 12.84
C GLY A 57 -14.84 -1.20 12.97
N ARG A 58 -14.08 -1.18 14.08
CA ARG A 58 -13.02 -0.18 14.31
C ARG A 58 -11.92 -0.17 13.23
N ASP A 59 -11.64 -1.31 12.63
CA ASP A 59 -10.64 -1.44 11.56
C ASP A 59 -11.07 -0.72 10.27
N TRP A 60 -12.37 -0.37 10.17
CA TRP A 60 -12.97 0.31 9.03
C TRP A 60 -13.27 1.79 9.32
N THR A 61 -12.94 2.30 10.51
CA THR A 61 -13.24 3.69 10.92
C THR A 61 -12.78 4.72 9.89
N TYR A 62 -11.58 4.57 9.35
CA TYR A 62 -10.98 5.52 8.40
C TYR A 62 -11.08 5.08 6.93
N LEU A 63 -11.74 3.97 6.66
CA LEU A 63 -12.03 3.53 5.28
C LEU A 63 -13.29 4.23 4.77
N MET A 64 -13.49 4.23 3.45
CA MET A 64 -14.61 4.93 2.81
C MET A 64 -15.99 4.35 3.14
N ARG A 65 -16.04 3.15 3.70
CA ARG A 65 -17.27 2.43 4.05
C ARG A 65 -17.16 1.75 5.40
N GLU A 66 -18.29 1.30 5.93
CA GLU A 66 -18.31 0.44 7.11
C GLU A 66 -17.92 -1.00 6.76
N ARG A 67 -17.54 -1.76 7.80
CA ARG A 67 -17.30 -3.20 7.66
C ARG A 67 -18.57 -3.86 7.09
N PRO A 68 -18.46 -4.73 6.08
CA PRO A 68 -19.61 -5.52 5.64
C PRO A 68 -20.04 -6.48 6.75
N ASP A 69 -21.34 -6.52 7.06
CA ASP A 69 -21.89 -7.38 8.11
C ASP A 69 -22.43 -8.70 7.57
N SER A 70 -22.45 -8.86 6.24
CA SER A 70 -22.82 -10.10 5.56
C SER A 70 -21.86 -10.48 4.43
N PRO A 71 -21.75 -11.78 4.08
CA PRO A 71 -20.98 -12.21 2.91
C PRO A 71 -21.44 -11.56 1.61
N GLN A 72 -22.75 -11.32 1.47
CA GLN A 72 -23.35 -10.67 0.30
C GLN A 72 -22.89 -9.22 0.17
N GLU A 73 -22.84 -8.47 1.28
CA GLU A 73 -22.31 -7.10 1.28
C GLU A 73 -20.82 -7.04 0.95
N LEU A 74 -20.01 -7.98 1.45
CA LEU A 74 -18.59 -8.00 1.09
C LEU A 74 -18.42 -8.36 -0.39
N ARG A 75 -19.14 -9.35 -0.89
CA ARG A 75 -19.11 -9.73 -2.31
C ARG A 75 -19.44 -8.54 -3.19
N ALA A 76 -20.56 -7.86 -2.94
CA ALA A 76 -20.94 -6.66 -3.68
C ALA A 76 -19.87 -5.55 -3.58
N HIS A 77 -19.23 -5.39 -2.42
CA HIS A 77 -18.13 -4.45 -2.28
C HIS A 77 -16.91 -4.82 -3.15
N LEU A 78 -16.50 -6.09 -3.14
CA LEU A 78 -15.37 -6.58 -3.94
C LEU A 78 -15.67 -6.50 -5.45
N GLU A 79 -16.91 -6.78 -5.88
CA GLU A 79 -17.35 -6.58 -7.27
C GLU A 79 -17.20 -5.13 -7.71
N ASN A 80 -17.61 -4.18 -6.86
CA ASN A 80 -17.44 -2.75 -7.14
C ASN A 80 -15.96 -2.34 -7.23
N LEU A 81 -15.09 -2.91 -6.38
CA LEU A 81 -13.64 -2.68 -6.48
C LEU A 81 -13.09 -3.27 -7.77
N GLN A 82 -13.40 -4.52 -8.09
CA GLN A 82 -12.92 -5.22 -9.28
C GLN A 82 -13.35 -4.54 -10.58
N ALA A 83 -14.58 -3.99 -10.62
CA ALA A 83 -15.10 -3.26 -11.77
C ALA A 83 -14.53 -1.84 -11.94
N ASN A 84 -13.82 -1.31 -10.95
CA ASN A 84 -13.29 0.06 -11.01
C ASN A 84 -11.94 0.11 -11.76
N PRO A 85 -11.90 0.65 -13.00
CA PRO A 85 -10.69 0.67 -13.81
C PRO A 85 -9.61 1.61 -13.26
N ALA A 86 -9.94 2.51 -12.33
CA ALA A 86 -8.95 3.37 -11.68
C ALA A 86 -8.08 2.62 -10.67
N LEU A 87 -8.53 1.44 -10.22
CA LEU A 87 -7.86 0.62 -9.22
C LEU A 87 -7.17 -0.59 -9.87
N VAL A 88 -6.06 -1.03 -9.28
CA VAL A 88 -5.49 -2.36 -9.48
C VAL A 88 -5.57 -3.04 -8.12
N ASN A 89 -6.68 -3.76 -7.87
CA ASN A 89 -6.94 -4.37 -6.58
C ASN A 89 -6.22 -5.70 -6.44
N LEU A 90 -5.50 -5.85 -5.34
CA LEU A 90 -4.76 -7.03 -4.97
C LEU A 90 -5.32 -7.62 -3.69
N VAL A 91 -5.28 -8.95 -3.62
CA VAL A 91 -5.53 -9.73 -2.41
C VAL A 91 -4.19 -10.22 -1.89
N VAL A 92 -3.98 -10.05 -0.59
CA VAL A 92 -2.83 -10.60 0.11
C VAL A 92 -3.21 -11.97 0.64
N PHE A 93 -2.41 -12.96 0.29
CA PHE A 93 -2.53 -14.33 0.78
C PHE A 93 -1.39 -14.59 1.75
N ASP A 94 -1.73 -15.11 2.92
CA ASP A 94 -0.74 -15.61 3.87
C ASP A 94 -0.14 -16.91 3.33
N LEU A 95 1.18 -16.99 3.16
CA LEU A 95 1.81 -18.18 2.57
C LEU A 95 1.78 -19.39 3.50
N ALA A 96 1.65 -19.19 4.82
CA ALA A 96 1.57 -20.31 5.76
C ALA A 96 0.24 -21.07 5.63
N THR A 97 -0.84 -20.37 5.27
CA THR A 97 -2.19 -20.95 5.17
C THR A 97 -2.73 -21.02 3.74
N ASP A 98 -2.09 -20.31 2.80
CA ASP A 98 -2.56 -20.01 1.44
C ASP A 98 -3.94 -19.34 1.38
N MET A 99 -4.35 -18.67 2.47
CA MET A 99 -5.67 -18.04 2.59
C MET A 99 -5.61 -16.53 2.32
N PRO A 100 -6.63 -15.95 1.65
CA PRO A 100 -6.84 -14.50 1.61
C PRO A 100 -6.96 -13.90 3.02
N VAL A 101 -6.14 -12.89 3.31
CA VAL A 101 -6.07 -12.25 4.64
C VAL A 101 -6.26 -10.73 4.61
N GLY A 102 -6.29 -10.10 3.44
CA GLY A 102 -6.56 -8.67 3.31
C GLY A 102 -6.50 -8.18 1.87
N THR A 103 -6.82 -6.90 1.67
CA THR A 103 -6.84 -6.26 0.34
C THR A 103 -6.03 -4.98 0.33
N VAL A 104 -5.46 -4.65 -0.82
CA VAL A 104 -4.73 -3.40 -1.07
C VAL A 104 -4.80 -3.07 -2.57
N ALA A 105 -4.62 -1.82 -2.97
CA ALA A 105 -4.64 -1.46 -4.37
C ALA A 105 -3.52 -0.48 -4.75
N PHE A 106 -3.05 -0.59 -6.00
CA PHE A 106 -2.50 0.57 -6.68
C PHE A 106 -3.64 1.45 -7.19
N MET A 107 -3.56 2.75 -6.95
CA MET A 107 -4.59 3.72 -7.33
C MET A 107 -3.96 5.05 -7.75
N ARG A 108 -4.78 5.95 -8.30
CA ARG A 108 -4.35 7.27 -8.81
C ARG A 108 -3.08 7.18 -9.66
N ILE A 109 -3.11 6.21 -10.57
CA ILE A 109 -2.00 5.89 -11.44
C ILE A 109 -1.93 6.94 -12.55
N GLU A 110 -0.82 7.68 -12.57
CA GLU A 110 -0.48 8.70 -13.56
C GLU A 110 0.75 8.22 -14.34
N GLU A 111 0.49 7.53 -15.45
CA GLU A 111 1.51 6.93 -16.32
C GLU A 111 2.44 7.99 -16.91
N ALA A 112 1.91 9.16 -17.29
CA ALA A 112 2.68 10.21 -17.93
C ALA A 112 3.69 10.88 -16.99
N SER A 113 3.44 10.84 -15.68
CA SER A 113 4.36 11.39 -14.66
C SER A 113 5.06 10.32 -13.82
N GLY A 114 4.71 9.03 -14.00
CA GLY A 114 5.27 7.93 -13.23
C GLY A 114 4.95 8.01 -11.75
N VAL A 115 3.70 8.35 -11.43
CA VAL A 115 3.20 8.48 -10.06
C VAL A 115 2.09 7.46 -9.83
N LEU A 116 2.11 6.77 -8.71
CA LEU A 116 0.99 5.97 -8.24
C LEU A 116 0.85 6.08 -6.72
N GLU A 117 -0.26 5.57 -6.20
CA GLU A 117 -0.54 5.51 -4.77
C GLU A 117 -0.79 4.05 -4.35
N ILE A 118 -0.21 3.65 -3.22
CA ILE A 118 -0.65 2.45 -2.50
C ILE A 118 -1.76 2.88 -1.54
N GLY A 119 -2.97 2.38 -1.79
CA GLY A 119 -4.17 2.75 -1.05
C GLY A 119 -5.14 1.58 -0.93
N HIS A 120 -6.37 1.86 -0.48
CA HIS A 120 -7.37 0.83 -0.18
C HIS A 120 -6.86 -0.31 0.74
N VAL A 121 -5.89 0.01 1.60
CA VAL A 121 -5.29 -0.93 2.54
C VAL A 121 -6.33 -1.36 3.57
N CYS A 122 -6.74 -2.63 3.53
CA CYS A 122 -7.68 -3.23 4.47
C CYS A 122 -7.09 -4.54 5.01
N TRP A 123 -6.44 -4.44 6.17
CA TRP A 123 -5.81 -5.55 6.87
C TRP A 123 -6.77 -6.16 7.87
N SER A 124 -7.06 -7.45 7.72
CA SER A 124 -7.75 -8.20 8.76
C SER A 124 -6.87 -8.37 10.01
N PRO A 125 -7.43 -8.79 11.16
CA PRO A 125 -6.65 -9.13 12.34
C PRO A 125 -5.53 -10.16 12.10
N LEU A 126 -5.63 -10.99 11.06
CA LEU A 126 -4.59 -11.96 10.68
C LEU A 126 -3.31 -11.29 10.16
N MET A 127 -3.41 -10.05 9.67
CA MET A 127 -2.28 -9.30 9.12
C MET A 127 -1.71 -8.26 10.10
N GLN A 128 -2.53 -7.78 11.04
CA GLN A 128 -2.14 -6.68 11.92
C GLN A 128 -0.92 -7.08 12.77
N GLN A 129 0.13 -6.25 12.71
CA GLN A 129 1.40 -6.48 13.42
C GLN A 129 2.08 -7.82 13.05
N ARG A 130 1.84 -8.34 11.84
CA ARG A 130 2.50 -9.54 11.29
C ARG A 130 3.45 -9.19 10.15
N SER A 131 4.38 -10.11 9.88
CA SER A 131 5.40 -9.92 8.84
C SER A 131 4.81 -9.81 7.44
N CYS A 132 3.74 -10.56 7.16
CA CYS A 132 3.01 -10.50 5.89
C CYS A 132 2.50 -9.08 5.55
N ALA A 133 2.07 -8.28 6.53
CA ALA A 133 1.64 -6.90 6.26
C ALA A 133 2.79 -5.98 5.85
N THR A 134 3.98 -6.18 6.42
CA THR A 134 5.18 -5.42 6.05
C THR A 134 5.69 -5.86 4.68
N GLU A 135 5.76 -7.17 4.46
CA GLU A 135 6.22 -7.73 3.20
C GLU A 135 5.28 -7.39 2.03
N ALA A 136 3.97 -7.34 2.26
CA ALA A 136 3.03 -6.96 1.21
C ALA A 136 3.30 -5.56 0.66
N ILE A 137 3.58 -4.59 1.54
CA ILE A 137 3.96 -3.23 1.15
C ILE A 137 5.33 -3.21 0.47
N TYR A 138 6.30 -3.97 0.98
CA TYR A 138 7.61 -4.11 0.35
C TYR A 138 7.51 -4.63 -1.10
N LEU A 139 6.75 -5.70 -1.32
CA LEU A 139 6.56 -6.29 -2.64
C LEU A 139 5.93 -5.28 -3.61
N MET A 140 4.94 -4.51 -3.15
CA MET A 140 4.31 -3.47 -3.96
C MET A 140 5.28 -2.33 -4.30
N LEU A 141 6.08 -1.87 -3.33
CA LEU A 141 7.11 -0.85 -3.57
C LEU A 141 8.18 -1.35 -4.54
N ARG A 142 8.66 -2.59 -4.37
CA ARG A 142 9.61 -3.23 -5.28
C ARG A 142 9.06 -3.30 -6.69
N HIS A 143 7.82 -3.74 -6.86
CA HIS A 143 7.17 -3.76 -8.17
C HIS A 143 7.06 -2.34 -8.77
N THR A 144 6.73 -1.35 -7.93
CA THR A 144 6.59 0.05 -8.36
C THR A 144 7.91 0.63 -8.89
N PHE A 145 9.01 0.48 -8.14
CA PHE A 145 10.27 1.12 -8.46
C PHE A 145 11.19 0.26 -9.34
N ASP A 146 11.34 -1.03 -9.03
CA ASP A 146 12.30 -1.90 -9.73
C ASP A 146 11.76 -2.47 -11.03
N GLU A 147 10.46 -2.79 -11.08
CA GLU A 147 9.86 -3.46 -12.25
C GLU A 147 9.18 -2.46 -13.19
N LEU A 148 8.39 -1.52 -12.65
CA LEU A 148 7.67 -0.54 -13.46
C LEU A 148 8.44 0.77 -13.68
N GLY A 149 9.47 1.05 -12.88
CA GLY A 149 10.29 2.26 -13.01
C GLY A 149 9.60 3.55 -12.56
N TYR A 150 8.52 3.47 -11.78
CA TYR A 150 7.81 4.65 -11.29
C TYR A 150 8.73 5.52 -10.44
N ARG A 151 8.53 6.83 -10.55
CA ARG A 151 9.41 7.80 -9.89
C ARG A 151 8.90 8.22 -8.52
N ARG A 152 7.62 7.95 -8.25
CA ARG A 152 6.95 8.35 -7.02
C ARG A 152 5.84 7.38 -6.65
N CYS A 153 5.88 6.91 -5.41
CA CYS A 153 4.81 6.16 -4.76
C CYS A 153 4.23 6.99 -3.62
N GLU A 154 2.93 7.16 -3.59
CA GLU A 154 2.22 7.94 -2.57
C GLU A 154 1.55 7.03 -1.53
N TRP A 155 1.42 7.57 -0.32
CA TRP A 155 0.58 7.03 0.75
C TRP A 155 -0.24 8.17 1.34
N LYS A 156 -1.54 7.97 1.51
CA LYS A 156 -2.43 8.98 2.09
C LYS A 156 -3.32 8.37 3.15
N CYS A 157 -3.58 9.19 4.16
CA CYS A 157 -4.49 8.80 5.21
C CYS A 157 -5.23 9.99 5.78
N ASP A 158 -6.33 9.70 6.45
CA ASP A 158 -7.00 10.66 7.31
C ASP A 158 -6.01 11.18 8.36
N SER A 159 -5.98 12.50 8.58
CA SER A 159 -5.11 13.17 9.55
C SER A 159 -5.35 12.77 11.01
N LEU A 160 -6.43 12.03 11.29
CA LEU A 160 -6.74 11.43 12.59
C LEU A 160 -6.41 9.93 12.63
N ASN A 161 -6.08 9.29 11.50
CA ASN A 161 -5.64 7.89 11.44
C ASN A 161 -4.17 7.73 11.85
N ALA A 162 -3.91 7.82 13.16
CA ALA A 162 -2.57 7.66 13.71
C ALA A 162 -1.89 6.34 13.30
N PRO A 163 -2.56 5.17 13.31
CA PRO A 163 -1.95 3.92 12.85
C PRO A 163 -1.43 3.97 11.42
N SER A 164 -2.20 4.54 10.48
CA SER A 164 -1.79 4.64 9.07
C SER A 164 -0.61 5.61 8.88
N ARG A 165 -0.58 6.73 9.62
CA ARG A 165 0.59 7.64 9.59
C ARG A 165 1.86 6.96 10.10
N GLN A 166 1.75 6.26 11.23
CA GLN A 166 2.87 5.51 11.79
C GLN A 166 3.36 4.42 10.84
N ALA A 167 2.44 3.76 10.13
CA ALA A 167 2.79 2.78 9.11
C ALA A 167 3.55 3.42 7.94
N ALA A 168 3.04 4.53 7.38
CA ALA A 168 3.72 5.26 6.30
C ALA A 168 5.15 5.64 6.68
N GLN A 169 5.33 6.24 7.86
CA GLN A 169 6.65 6.61 8.39
C GLN A 169 7.54 5.38 8.62
N ARG A 170 7.00 4.31 9.19
CA ARG A 170 7.72 3.05 9.40
C ARG A 170 8.21 2.44 8.09
N PHE A 171 7.44 2.57 7.01
CA PHE A 171 7.81 2.07 5.68
C PHE A 171 8.75 3.02 4.92
N GLY A 172 9.15 4.15 5.52
CA GLY A 172 10.09 5.09 4.90
C GLY A 172 9.45 6.13 3.97
N PHE A 173 8.11 6.24 3.96
CA PHE A 173 7.47 7.36 3.26
C PHE A 173 7.71 8.67 4.02
N GLN A 174 8.05 9.73 3.30
CA GLN A 174 8.29 11.06 3.84
C GLN A 174 6.99 11.87 3.83
N TYR A 175 6.72 12.60 4.92
CA TYR A 175 5.55 13.48 5.01
C TYR A 175 5.76 14.75 4.19
N GLU A 176 4.78 15.11 3.36
CA GLU A 176 4.86 16.27 2.47
C GLU A 176 3.85 17.37 2.80
N GLY A 177 2.79 17.05 3.56
CA GLY A 177 1.83 18.06 3.99
C GLY A 177 0.44 17.51 4.26
N ARG A 178 -0.42 18.42 4.71
CA ARG A 178 -1.83 18.15 5.02
C ARG A 178 -2.73 19.00 4.14
N PHE A 179 -3.65 18.35 3.44
CA PHE A 179 -4.73 19.04 2.76
C PHE A 179 -5.91 19.16 3.72
N LEU A 180 -6.24 20.40 4.10
CA LEU A 180 -7.36 20.70 4.99
C LEU A 180 -8.68 20.56 4.24
N GLN A 181 -9.68 19.98 4.90
CA GLN A 181 -11.01 19.73 4.35
C GLN A 181 -11.01 19.03 2.98
N ALA A 182 -10.03 18.15 2.78
CA ALA A 182 -9.81 17.49 1.49
C ALA A 182 -11.01 16.64 1.05
N LEU A 183 -11.69 16.00 2.01
CA LEU A 183 -12.80 15.09 1.75
C LEU A 183 -13.88 15.21 2.83
N VAL A 184 -15.11 14.81 2.47
CA VAL A 184 -16.15 14.45 3.44
C VAL A 184 -16.32 12.94 3.40
N THR A 185 -16.05 12.26 4.52
CA THR A 185 -16.16 10.80 4.63
C THR A 185 -17.07 10.43 5.78
N LYS A 186 -18.07 9.57 5.53
CA LYS A 186 -19.04 9.13 6.56
C LYS A 186 -19.69 10.32 7.31
N GLY A 187 -20.01 11.39 6.58
CA GLY A 187 -20.61 12.61 7.13
C GLY A 187 -19.67 13.49 7.98
N ARG A 188 -18.35 13.28 7.91
CA ARG A 188 -17.35 14.03 8.69
C ARG A 188 -16.30 14.66 7.79
N ASN A 189 -15.74 15.79 8.24
CA ASN A 189 -14.56 16.38 7.63
C ASN A 189 -13.38 15.41 7.72
N ARG A 190 -12.61 15.30 6.63
CA ARG A 190 -11.33 14.59 6.59
C ARG A 190 -10.27 15.53 6.02
N ASP A 191 -9.33 15.92 6.88
CA ASP A 191 -8.05 16.43 6.39
C ASP A 191 -7.19 15.22 5.99
N THR A 192 -6.40 15.36 4.94
CA THR A 192 -5.60 14.25 4.41
C THR A 192 -4.13 14.54 4.55
N ASP A 193 -3.42 13.66 5.26
CA ASP A 193 -1.96 13.66 5.32
C ASP A 193 -1.38 12.93 4.12
N TRP A 194 -0.46 13.60 3.43
CA TRP A 194 0.23 13.11 2.24
C TRP A 194 1.65 12.70 2.60
N PHE A 195 2.00 11.49 2.19
CA PHE A 195 3.34 10.97 2.26
C PHE A 195 3.77 10.43 0.90
N ALA A 196 5.08 10.41 0.65
CA ALA A 196 5.62 9.86 -0.58
C ALA A 196 6.99 9.20 -0.39
N MET A 197 7.28 8.26 -1.28
CA MET A 197 8.60 7.72 -1.52
C MET A 197 8.95 7.97 -2.99
N ILE A 198 10.20 8.36 -3.25
CA ILE A 198 10.70 8.58 -4.62
C ILE A 198 11.75 7.54 -5.00
N ASP A 199 11.94 7.39 -6.31
CA ASP A 199 12.95 6.51 -6.93
C ASP A 199 14.35 6.65 -6.30
N GLN A 200 14.78 7.87 -5.99
CA GLN A 200 16.10 8.12 -5.38
C GLN A 200 16.24 7.60 -3.95
N ASN A 201 15.14 7.51 -3.18
CA ASN A 201 15.18 6.95 -1.83
C ASN A 201 15.05 5.42 -1.83
N TRP A 202 14.43 4.86 -2.88
CA TRP A 202 14.09 3.45 -2.93
C TRP A 202 15.27 2.49 -2.71
N PRO A 203 16.47 2.65 -3.31
CA PRO A 203 17.57 1.70 -3.11
C PRO A 203 17.94 1.49 -1.63
N GLN A 204 17.91 2.55 -0.84
CA GLN A 204 18.20 2.49 0.59
C GLN A 204 17.04 1.85 1.36
N MET A 205 15.80 2.18 1.01
CA MET A 205 14.61 1.56 1.60
C MET A 205 14.56 0.06 1.29
N ARG A 206 14.86 -0.34 0.05
CA ARG A 206 14.93 -1.74 -0.38
C ARG A 206 15.92 -2.51 0.49
N SER A 207 17.14 -2.00 0.65
CA SER A 207 18.15 -2.64 1.53
C SER A 207 17.65 -2.77 2.98
N ALA A 208 16.91 -1.79 3.49
CA ALA A 208 16.34 -1.85 4.83
C ALA A 208 15.26 -2.94 4.95
N PHE A 209 14.37 -3.04 3.97
CA PHE A 209 13.36 -4.09 3.91
C PHE A 209 13.99 -5.48 3.76
N GLU A 210 14.97 -5.64 2.87
CA GLU A 210 15.66 -6.91 2.65
C GLU A 210 16.40 -7.37 3.91
N GLY A 211 17.11 -6.46 4.59
CA GLY A 211 17.76 -6.76 5.87
C GLY A 211 16.76 -7.14 6.97
N TRP A 212 15.61 -6.46 7.02
CA TRP A 212 14.55 -6.81 7.96
C TRP A 212 13.85 -8.14 7.64
N LEU A 213 13.70 -8.49 6.37
CA LEU A 213 13.05 -9.73 5.89
C LEU A 213 13.97 -10.96 5.92
N ALA A 214 15.29 -10.74 6.05
CA ALA A 214 16.30 -11.77 6.09
C ALA A 214 16.02 -12.82 7.20
N ASP A 215 16.39 -14.08 6.94
CA ASP A 215 16.14 -15.20 7.87
C ASP A 215 16.74 -14.92 9.26
N GLU A 216 17.89 -14.26 9.29
CA GLU A 216 18.63 -13.93 10.50
C GLU A 216 17.90 -12.94 11.41
N ASN A 217 16.92 -12.19 10.89
CA ASN A 217 16.13 -11.25 11.67
C ASN A 217 14.86 -11.88 12.28
N PHE A 218 14.63 -13.18 12.13
CA PHE A 218 13.49 -13.87 12.74
C PHE A 218 13.94 -14.99 13.68
N GLY A 219 13.42 -14.95 14.91
CA GLY A 219 13.63 -16.02 15.89
C GLY A 219 12.93 -17.32 15.50
N THR A 220 13.22 -18.39 16.23
CA THR A 220 12.56 -19.70 16.03
C THR A 220 11.06 -19.69 16.32
N ASP A 221 10.58 -18.66 17.02
CA ASP A 221 9.17 -18.39 17.30
C ASP A 221 8.49 -17.54 16.20
N GLY A 222 9.21 -17.22 15.12
CA GLY A 222 8.73 -16.39 14.02
C GLY A 222 8.63 -14.90 14.34
N GLN A 223 9.10 -14.45 15.51
CA GLN A 223 9.11 -13.03 15.88
C GLN A 223 10.33 -12.33 15.31
N GLN A 224 10.15 -11.07 14.90
CA GLN A 224 11.28 -10.23 14.48
C GLN A 224 12.24 -9.98 15.64
N ILE A 225 13.54 -10.05 15.40
CA ILE A 225 14.59 -9.75 16.38
C ILE A 225 14.81 -8.23 16.45
N GLN A 226 14.99 -7.59 15.28
CA GLN A 226 15.09 -6.15 15.13
C GLN A 226 13.88 -5.60 14.37
N ARG A 227 13.47 -4.38 14.74
CA ARG A 227 12.41 -3.65 14.06
C ARG A 227 12.91 -3.11 12.72
N LEU A 228 12.02 -2.95 11.75
CA LEU A 228 12.35 -2.39 10.43
C LEU A 228 13.11 -1.06 10.54
N GLN A 229 12.75 -0.20 11.49
CA GLN A 229 13.42 1.08 11.72
C GLN A 229 14.90 0.96 12.11
N ALA A 230 15.36 -0.20 12.62
CA ALA A 230 16.78 -0.42 12.91
C ALA A 230 17.63 -0.60 11.64
N PHE A 231 16.98 -0.93 10.51
CA PHE A 231 17.60 -1.06 9.20
C PHE A 231 17.41 0.19 8.33
N MET A 232 16.54 1.11 8.76
CA MET A 232 16.28 2.37 8.06
C MET A 232 17.46 3.34 8.26
N PRO A 233 17.75 4.18 7.26
CA PRO A 233 18.82 5.16 7.32
C PRO A 233 18.57 6.34 8.26
#